data_AF-A0A1I0IJZ9-F1
#
_entry.id   AF-A0A1I0IJZ9-F1
#
_cell.length_a   1.000
_cell.length_b   1.000
_cell.length_c   1.000
_cell.angle_alpha   90.00
_cell.angle_beta   90.00
_cell.angle_gamma   90.00
#
_symmetry.space_group_name_H-M   'P 1'
#
loop_
_entity.id
_entity.type
_entity.pdbx_description
1 polymer ?
#
loop_
_entity_poly.entity_id
_entity_poly.type
_entity_poly.pdbx_seq_one_letter_code
_entity_poly.pdbx_strand_id
1 'polypeptide(L)'
;MPNKLIQKLLGPQDPPEVSVPSAQPLNPSLEATLQEIHELIGHSSDIVIRRFHANPSSALSIAFIYIEGLVNTETVNQAVLMPLMDNQTLTTSAMSEEAAFHLVKDQLLPIGSVQEGKTLTVLIPLLFNGNTLIFFDGHSSALAADTAGWEKRSINEPTSQGVIRGPKEGFTESLRTGTAMLRRRLKTPDLHIEEFKIGQRTQTSVALAYLKGIANESVIEEIRRRLNSIVTDSILESNYIEEFIQDGGMTPFPTIQNTERPDAMAGGILEGQVGIIIDGTPFALLAPSTFFNFFQSSEDYYQRYDISSFLRMIRFAAFFVSMLLPALYIAVTTFHQEMLPTTLLISLAAQREGVPLPALAEALLMEITFDVLREAGVRMPRTIGPAISIVGALVLGQAAVQAGLVSAAMVIVVSFTAISNFVIPSLAIANSIRLIRFAMMLIAATLGLFGVMSSLIVLLIHMAGLRSFGVPYLSPIAPMEPGYMKDVFIRVPLWHMTMRPKTLTGKETRRQGRHQQPKPAAADSQGASQPNSGTSNKTNAEAGKGTPAHGGNPSTGGGNGGASPEGGGGL
;
A
#
# COMPACT_ATOMS: atom_id res chain seq x y z
N MET A 1 27.69 2.54 -24.64
CA MET A 1 27.03 1.45 -25.41
C MET A 1 26.09 0.52 -24.59
N PRO A 2 25.33 0.95 -23.55
CA PRO A 2 24.34 0.06 -22.91
C PRO A 2 22.92 0.13 -23.54
N ASN A 3 22.62 1.14 -24.36
CA ASN A 3 21.27 1.38 -24.87
C ASN A 3 20.76 0.37 -25.92
N LYS A 4 21.64 -0.32 -26.64
CA LYS A 4 21.23 -1.21 -27.75
C LYS A 4 20.70 -2.57 -27.28
N LEU A 5 21.12 -3.08 -26.12
CA LEU A 5 20.55 -4.31 -25.55
C LEU A 5 19.15 -4.10 -24.97
N ILE A 6 18.89 -2.91 -24.41
CA ILE A 6 17.59 -2.55 -23.84
C ILE A 6 16.54 -2.34 -24.94
N GLN A 7 16.94 -1.78 -26.09
CA GLN A 7 16.06 -1.58 -27.23
C GLN A 7 15.65 -2.90 -27.92
N LYS A 8 16.50 -3.93 -27.90
CA LYS A 8 16.25 -5.20 -28.60
C LYS A 8 15.26 -6.14 -27.86
N LEU A 9 15.00 -5.88 -26.57
CA LEU A 9 14.00 -6.57 -25.76
C LEU A 9 12.59 -5.93 -25.84
N LEU A 10 12.45 -4.79 -26.52
CA LEU A 10 11.21 -4.05 -26.66
C LEU A 10 10.63 -4.26 -28.06
N GLY A 11 9.92 -5.37 -28.27
CA GLY A 11 9.10 -5.56 -29.46
C GLY A 11 8.02 -4.46 -29.59
N PRO A 12 7.58 -4.14 -30.83
CA PRO A 12 6.47 -3.23 -31.04
C PRO A 12 5.18 -3.98 -30.70
N GLN A 13 4.51 -3.56 -29.64
CA GLN A 13 3.11 -3.86 -29.42
C GLN A 13 2.46 -2.54 -29.08
N ASP A 14 1.51 -2.16 -29.95
CA ASP A 14 0.71 -0.96 -29.86
C ASP A 14 -0.05 -0.91 -28.53
N PRO A 15 -0.35 0.30 -28.01
CA PRO A 15 -1.01 0.43 -26.72
C PRO A 15 -2.40 -0.22 -26.73
N PRO A 16 -2.82 -0.90 -25.65
CA PRO A 16 -4.25 -0.91 -25.34
C PRO A 16 -4.59 0.54 -24.98
N GLU A 17 -5.41 1.18 -25.81
CA GLU A 17 -6.12 2.40 -25.42
C GLU A 17 -6.89 2.08 -24.15
N VAL A 18 -6.71 2.89 -23.10
CA VAL A 18 -7.73 3.00 -22.08
C VAL A 18 -8.94 3.56 -22.82
N SER A 19 -9.90 2.71 -23.15
CA SER A 19 -11.13 3.12 -23.81
C SER A 19 -11.84 4.09 -22.87
N VAL A 20 -11.65 5.39 -23.10
CA VAL A 20 -12.53 6.41 -22.52
C VAL A 20 -13.92 6.03 -23.03
N PRO A 21 -14.87 5.66 -22.16
CA PRO A 21 -16.21 5.31 -22.60
C PRO A 21 -16.71 6.45 -23.46
N SER A 22 -17.14 6.14 -24.70
CA SER A 22 -17.82 7.10 -25.56
C SER A 22 -18.86 7.83 -24.71
N ALA A 23 -18.90 9.16 -24.77
CA ALA A 23 -19.84 9.97 -24.01
C ALA A 23 -21.27 9.74 -24.52
N GLN A 24 -21.85 8.60 -24.15
CA GLN A 24 -23.21 8.26 -24.50
C GLN A 24 -24.14 9.13 -23.65
N PRO A 25 -25.17 9.73 -24.27
CA PRO A 25 -26.19 10.48 -23.54
C PRO A 25 -26.93 9.55 -22.58
N LEU A 26 -27.33 10.08 -21.43
CA LEU A 26 -28.11 9.35 -20.44
C LEU A 26 -29.39 8.79 -21.07
N ASN A 27 -29.71 7.52 -20.76
CA ASN A 27 -30.97 6.94 -21.21
C ASN A 27 -32.14 7.62 -20.47
N PRO A 28 -33.17 8.11 -21.18
CA PRO A 28 -34.35 8.70 -20.54
C PRO A 28 -35.08 7.72 -19.61
N SER A 29 -34.99 6.41 -19.84
CA SER A 29 -35.58 5.42 -18.95
C SER A 29 -34.73 5.26 -17.69
N LEU A 30 -35.34 5.46 -16.52
CA LEU A 30 -34.68 5.31 -15.23
C LEU A 30 -34.16 3.89 -15.02
N GLU A 31 -34.95 2.87 -15.32
CA GLU A 31 -34.54 1.47 -15.16
C GLU A 31 -33.35 1.11 -16.04
N ALA A 32 -33.32 1.58 -17.28
CA ALA A 32 -32.19 1.35 -18.17
C ALA A 32 -30.90 2.03 -17.65
N THR A 33 -31.01 3.26 -17.16
CA THR A 33 -29.88 4.00 -16.57
C THR A 33 -29.38 3.32 -15.28
N LEU A 34 -30.28 2.88 -14.40
CA LEU A 34 -29.90 2.16 -13.18
C LEU A 34 -29.20 0.83 -13.51
N GLN A 35 -29.69 0.10 -14.51
CA GLN A 35 -29.06 -1.13 -14.97
C GLN A 35 -27.66 -0.87 -15.55
N GLU A 36 -27.49 0.19 -16.34
CA GLU A 36 -26.19 0.58 -16.90
C GLU A 36 -25.17 0.95 -15.81
N ILE A 37 -25.60 1.72 -14.81
CA ILE A 37 -24.77 2.06 -13.64
C ILE A 37 -24.41 0.80 -12.85
N HIS A 38 -25.40 -0.09 -12.65
CA HIS A 38 -25.21 -1.35 -11.94
C HIS A 38 -24.23 -2.28 -12.68
N GLU A 39 -24.26 -2.33 -14.02
CA GLU A 39 -23.30 -3.09 -14.82
C GLU A 39 -21.88 -2.48 -14.80
N LEU A 40 -21.80 -1.14 -14.77
CA LEU A 40 -20.54 -0.41 -14.75
C LEU A 40 -19.78 -0.54 -13.43
N ILE A 41 -20.47 -0.36 -12.29
CA ILE A 41 -19.84 -0.36 -10.96
C ILE A 41 -19.95 -1.74 -10.26
N GLY A 42 -20.71 -2.66 -10.87
CA GLY A 42 -20.95 -4.00 -10.34
C GLY A 42 -21.84 -4.04 -9.09
N HIS A 43 -21.94 -5.22 -8.48
CA HIS A 43 -22.68 -5.47 -7.24
C HIS A 43 -21.90 -5.03 -6.00
N SER A 44 -21.38 -3.79 -5.99
CA SER A 44 -20.63 -3.28 -4.84
C SER A 44 -21.56 -3.01 -3.65
N SER A 45 -21.28 -3.60 -2.49
CA SER A 45 -22.15 -3.53 -1.30
C SER A 45 -22.19 -2.15 -0.63
N ASP A 46 -21.24 -1.27 -0.94
CA ASP A 46 -21.13 0.08 -0.39
C ASP A 46 -21.95 1.12 -1.18
N ILE A 47 -22.62 0.73 -2.27
CA ILE A 47 -23.43 1.61 -3.10
C ILE A 47 -24.90 1.45 -2.74
N VAL A 48 -25.52 2.54 -2.34
CA VAL A 48 -26.95 2.57 -2.00
C VAL A 48 -27.72 3.16 -3.17
N ILE A 49 -28.66 2.37 -3.70
CA ILE A 49 -29.64 2.81 -4.69
C ILE A 49 -31.00 2.84 -4.00
N ARG A 50 -31.56 4.04 -3.84
CA ARG A 50 -32.89 4.24 -3.24
C ARG A 50 -33.86 4.78 -4.29
N ARG A 51 -34.97 4.09 -4.49
CA ARG A 51 -36.03 4.49 -5.41
C ARG A 51 -37.17 5.17 -4.64
N PHE A 52 -37.75 6.19 -5.24
CA PHE A 52 -38.89 6.91 -4.72
C PHE A 52 -39.93 7.10 -5.83
N HIS A 53 -41.17 6.75 -5.51
CA HIS A 53 -42.32 7.05 -6.35
C HIS A 53 -43.15 8.10 -5.62
N ALA A 54 -43.36 9.25 -6.25
CA ALA A 54 -44.05 10.37 -5.61
C ALA A 54 -45.53 10.05 -5.30
N ASN A 55 -46.18 9.18 -6.08
CA ASN A 55 -47.55 8.72 -5.82
C ASN A 55 -47.78 7.37 -6.55
N PRO A 56 -48.51 6.39 -5.99
CA PRO A 56 -48.92 5.20 -6.74
C PRO A 56 -49.71 5.49 -8.03
N SER A 57 -50.24 6.71 -8.19
CA SER A 57 -50.93 7.19 -9.41
C SER A 57 -50.10 8.15 -10.28
N SER A 58 -48.88 8.53 -9.85
CA SER A 58 -47.97 9.42 -10.59
C SER A 58 -46.98 8.60 -11.41
N ALA A 59 -46.71 9.05 -12.64
CA ALA A 59 -45.71 8.48 -13.52
C ALA A 59 -44.27 8.88 -13.15
N LEU A 60 -44.07 9.85 -12.24
CA LEU A 60 -42.74 10.36 -11.92
C LEU A 60 -42.02 9.45 -10.92
N SER A 61 -41.03 8.71 -11.41
CA SER A 61 -40.12 7.91 -10.60
C SER A 61 -38.77 8.60 -10.47
N ILE A 62 -38.23 8.64 -9.24
CA ILE A 62 -36.94 9.27 -8.93
C ILE A 62 -36.05 8.21 -8.27
N ALA A 63 -34.76 8.20 -8.60
CA ALA A 63 -33.78 7.38 -7.89
C ALA A 63 -32.61 8.21 -7.37
N PHE A 64 -32.11 7.81 -6.20
CA PHE A 64 -30.94 8.37 -5.56
C PHE A 64 -29.85 7.31 -5.50
N ILE A 65 -28.64 7.70 -5.87
CA ILE A 65 -27.46 6.83 -5.77
C ILE A 65 -26.37 7.56 -5.00
N TYR A 66 -25.85 6.91 -3.97
CA TYR A 66 -24.72 7.41 -3.20
C TYR A 66 -23.86 6.26 -2.68
N ILE A 67 -22.60 6.56 -2.34
CA ILE A 67 -21.69 5.60 -1.72
C ILE A 67 -21.70 5.80 -0.21
N GLU A 68 -22.11 4.77 0.52
CA GLU A 68 -22.13 4.78 1.98
C GLU A 68 -20.71 5.00 2.54
N GLY A 69 -20.58 5.89 3.52
CA GLY A 69 -19.29 6.25 4.13
C GLY A 69 -18.52 7.38 3.42
N LEU A 70 -18.82 7.69 2.14
CA LEU A 70 -18.31 8.90 1.48
C LEU A 70 -19.22 10.12 1.67
N VAL A 71 -20.51 9.88 1.85
CA VAL A 71 -21.53 10.92 2.03
C VAL A 71 -21.83 11.15 3.51
N ASN A 72 -22.25 12.37 3.84
CA ASN A 72 -22.89 12.65 5.12
C ASN A 72 -24.35 12.18 5.07
N THR A 73 -24.64 11.06 5.73
CA THR A 73 -25.98 10.46 5.77
C THR A 73 -27.06 11.43 6.25
N GLU A 74 -26.74 12.32 7.19
CA GLU A 74 -27.68 13.35 7.67
C GLU A 74 -28.00 14.35 6.57
N THR A 75 -26.98 14.82 5.83
CA THR A 75 -27.18 15.72 4.69
C THR A 75 -27.99 15.04 3.59
N VAL A 76 -27.72 13.75 3.28
CA VAL A 76 -28.53 13.01 2.31
C VAL A 76 -29.98 12.90 2.76
N ASN A 77 -30.23 12.57 4.03
CA ASN A 77 -31.58 12.43 4.55
C ASN A 77 -32.35 13.76 4.62
N GLN A 78 -31.73 14.82 5.14
CA GLN A 78 -32.40 16.10 5.41
C GLN A 78 -32.39 17.07 4.23
N ALA A 79 -31.33 17.07 3.42
CA ALA A 79 -31.16 18.03 2.33
C ALA A 79 -31.44 17.44 0.94
N VAL A 80 -31.56 16.11 0.82
CA VAL A 80 -31.95 15.46 -0.45
C VAL A 80 -33.28 14.73 -0.29
N LEU A 81 -33.39 13.77 0.63
CA LEU A 81 -34.56 12.88 0.69
C LEU A 81 -35.82 13.57 1.25
N MET A 82 -35.76 14.20 2.43
CA MET A 82 -36.92 14.85 3.05
C MET A 82 -37.59 15.90 2.14
N PRO A 83 -36.87 16.85 1.53
CA PRO A 83 -37.49 17.88 0.68
C PRO A 83 -38.19 17.31 -0.55
N LEU A 84 -37.75 16.14 -1.03
CA LEU A 84 -38.34 15.48 -2.18
C LEU A 84 -39.53 14.59 -1.81
N MET A 85 -39.52 14.02 -0.60
CA MET A 85 -40.62 13.19 -0.10
C MET A 85 -41.81 14.01 0.44
N ASP A 86 -41.54 15.13 1.13
CA ASP A 86 -42.58 15.93 1.78
C ASP A 86 -43.26 16.93 0.84
N ASN A 87 -42.75 17.08 -0.39
CA ASN A 87 -43.27 18.07 -1.33
C ASN A 87 -44.60 17.60 -1.96
N GLN A 88 -45.68 18.25 -1.57
CA GLN A 88 -47.03 17.97 -2.10
C GLN A 88 -47.15 18.23 -3.61
N THR A 89 -46.35 19.12 -4.18
CA THR A 89 -46.40 19.46 -5.61
C THR A 89 -45.91 18.30 -6.48
N LEU A 90 -44.85 17.61 -6.05
CA LEU A 90 -44.34 16.40 -6.71
C LEU A 90 -45.31 15.21 -6.60
N THR A 91 -46.13 15.16 -5.55
CA THR A 91 -47.01 14.03 -5.23
C THR A 91 -48.46 14.19 -5.72
N THR A 92 -48.93 15.42 -5.93
CA THR A 92 -50.37 15.71 -6.16
C THR A 92 -50.68 16.24 -7.58
N SER A 93 -49.68 16.71 -8.33
CA SER A 93 -49.88 17.35 -9.64
C SER A 93 -49.36 16.48 -10.79
N ALA A 94 -50.11 16.42 -11.92
CA ALA A 94 -49.62 15.88 -13.18
C ALA A 94 -48.59 16.87 -13.79
N MET A 95 -47.39 16.86 -13.23
CA MET A 95 -46.28 17.73 -13.63
C MET A 95 -45.43 17.03 -14.70
N SER A 96 -44.97 17.78 -15.71
CA SER A 96 -44.02 17.26 -16.70
C SER A 96 -42.66 16.98 -16.06
N GLU A 97 -41.93 16.03 -16.62
CA GLU A 97 -40.61 15.58 -16.16
C GLU A 97 -39.60 16.74 -16.11
N GLU A 98 -39.58 17.61 -17.13
CA GLU A 98 -38.76 18.84 -17.16
C GLU A 98 -39.10 19.81 -16.02
N ALA A 99 -40.40 20.00 -15.74
CA ALA A 99 -40.83 20.88 -14.65
C ALA A 99 -40.44 20.31 -13.28
N ALA A 100 -40.50 18.98 -13.12
CA ALA A 100 -40.00 18.30 -11.94
C ALA A 100 -38.49 18.49 -11.74
N PHE A 101 -37.72 18.31 -12.81
CA PHE A 101 -36.27 18.48 -12.79
C PHE A 101 -35.87 19.89 -12.33
N HIS A 102 -36.48 20.93 -12.93
CA HIS A 102 -36.21 22.32 -12.57
C HIS A 102 -36.68 22.67 -11.15
N LEU A 103 -37.85 22.17 -10.72
CA LEU A 103 -38.33 22.37 -9.36
C LEU A 103 -37.33 21.81 -8.34
N VAL A 104 -36.83 20.59 -8.56
CA VAL A 104 -35.85 19.97 -7.67
C VAL A 104 -34.55 20.75 -7.64
N LYS A 105 -34.00 21.05 -8.82
CA LYS A 105 -32.72 21.75 -8.98
C LYS A 105 -32.73 23.14 -8.35
N ASP A 106 -33.77 23.92 -8.62
CA ASP A 106 -33.76 25.37 -8.35
C ASP A 106 -34.47 25.73 -7.04
N GLN A 107 -35.31 24.84 -6.47
CA GLN A 107 -36.18 25.18 -5.34
C GLN A 107 -36.17 24.18 -4.17
N LEU A 108 -35.92 22.88 -4.40
CA LEU A 108 -36.11 21.87 -3.34
C LEU A 108 -34.82 21.39 -2.67
N LEU A 109 -33.66 21.52 -3.31
CA LEU A 109 -32.39 21.10 -2.72
C LEU A 109 -31.74 22.26 -1.97
N PRO A 110 -31.76 22.31 -0.62
CA PRO A 110 -31.03 23.31 0.17
C PRO A 110 -29.51 23.02 0.20
N ILE A 111 -28.91 22.73 -0.96
CA ILE A 111 -27.50 22.37 -1.12
C ILE A 111 -26.86 23.40 -2.05
N GLY A 112 -25.79 24.05 -1.59
CA GLY A 112 -25.16 25.15 -2.33
C GLY A 112 -24.46 24.75 -3.63
N SER A 113 -24.15 23.46 -3.82
CA SER A 113 -23.48 22.93 -5.00
C SER A 113 -24.27 21.76 -5.57
N VAL A 114 -25.04 22.04 -6.63
CA VAL A 114 -25.76 21.04 -7.42
C VAL A 114 -25.28 21.14 -8.86
N GLN A 115 -24.77 20.05 -9.41
CA GLN A 115 -24.27 19.97 -10.78
C GLN A 115 -25.23 19.16 -11.65
N GLU A 116 -25.44 19.58 -12.89
CA GLU A 116 -26.21 18.82 -13.88
C GLU A 116 -25.26 17.98 -14.74
N GLY A 117 -25.55 16.68 -14.86
CA GLY A 117 -24.80 15.76 -15.71
C GLY A 117 -25.71 15.08 -16.73
N LYS A 118 -25.28 15.07 -17.99
CA LYS A 118 -26.01 14.47 -19.13
C LYS A 118 -25.45 13.12 -19.57
N THR A 119 -24.33 12.70 -18.98
CA THR A 119 -23.61 11.47 -19.34
C THR A 119 -23.06 10.81 -18.08
N LEU A 120 -23.00 9.48 -18.08
CA LEU A 120 -22.40 8.73 -16.97
C LEU A 120 -20.92 9.07 -16.78
N THR A 121 -20.20 9.41 -17.85
CA THR A 121 -18.80 9.87 -17.78
C THR A 121 -18.60 11.10 -16.90
N VAL A 122 -19.62 11.96 -16.78
CA VAL A 122 -19.60 13.14 -15.88
C VAL A 122 -20.10 12.78 -14.48
N LEU A 123 -21.16 11.96 -14.37
CA LEU A 123 -21.82 11.66 -13.11
C LEU A 123 -21.03 10.68 -12.22
N ILE A 124 -20.40 9.66 -12.81
CA ILE A 124 -19.68 8.61 -12.07
C ILE A 124 -18.49 9.18 -11.26
N PRO A 125 -17.64 10.07 -11.82
CA PRO A 125 -16.61 10.74 -11.01
C PRO A 125 -17.18 11.54 -9.83
N LEU A 126 -18.34 12.17 -9.99
CA LEU A 126 -19.00 12.92 -8.91
C LEU A 126 -19.49 11.98 -7.81
N LEU A 127 -20.05 10.83 -8.16
CA LEU A 127 -20.41 9.78 -7.19
C LEU A 127 -19.19 9.35 -6.35
N PHE A 128 -18.04 9.10 -6.99
CA PHE A 128 -16.79 8.74 -6.28
C PHE A 128 -16.16 9.90 -5.48
N ASN A 129 -16.64 11.13 -5.66
CA ASN A 129 -16.27 12.27 -4.84
C ASN A 129 -17.19 12.45 -3.61
N GLY A 130 -18.22 11.61 -3.45
CA GLY A 130 -19.17 11.69 -2.33
C GLY A 130 -20.42 12.51 -2.65
N ASN A 131 -20.73 12.75 -3.93
CA ASN A 131 -21.99 13.37 -4.31
C ASN A 131 -23.12 12.34 -4.32
N THR A 132 -24.34 12.79 -4.01
CA THR A 132 -25.55 12.01 -4.23
C THR A 132 -26.07 12.32 -5.62
N LEU A 133 -26.18 11.29 -6.46
CA LEU A 133 -26.76 11.39 -7.78
C LEU A 133 -28.28 11.23 -7.71
N ILE A 134 -29.02 12.07 -8.44
CA ILE A 134 -30.47 12.11 -8.48
C ILE A 134 -30.91 11.96 -9.92
N PHE A 135 -31.64 10.90 -10.21
CA PHE A 135 -32.15 10.54 -11.53
C PHE A 135 -33.66 10.67 -11.58
N PHE A 136 -34.18 11.10 -12.72
CA PHE A 136 -35.60 11.29 -12.99
C PHE A 136 -36.00 10.41 -14.16
N ASP A 137 -37.09 9.66 -14.02
CA ASP A 137 -37.63 8.86 -15.11
C ASP A 137 -38.20 9.77 -16.21
N GLY A 138 -37.91 9.43 -17.47
CA GLY A 138 -38.26 10.18 -18.66
C GLY A 138 -37.31 11.34 -19.01
N HIS A 139 -36.37 11.70 -18.14
CA HIS A 139 -35.47 12.84 -18.37
C HIS A 139 -34.02 12.43 -18.65
N SER A 140 -33.39 13.03 -19.66
CA SER A 140 -32.02 12.68 -20.11
C SER A 140 -30.90 13.40 -19.35
N SER A 141 -31.19 13.97 -18.18
CA SER A 141 -30.25 14.67 -17.30
C SER A 141 -30.43 14.21 -15.86
N ALA A 142 -29.33 14.15 -15.12
CA ALA A 142 -29.32 13.86 -13.69
C ALA A 142 -28.69 15.03 -12.91
N LEU A 143 -29.00 15.11 -11.62
CA LEU A 143 -28.39 16.07 -10.71
C LEU A 143 -27.37 15.36 -9.83
N ALA A 144 -26.28 16.03 -9.50
CA ALA A 144 -25.28 15.60 -8.54
C ALA A 144 -25.21 16.63 -7.42
N ALA A 145 -25.81 16.30 -6.28
CA ALA A 145 -25.80 17.14 -5.09
C ALA A 145 -24.54 16.87 -4.26
N ASP A 146 -23.82 17.92 -3.88
CA ASP A 146 -22.65 17.80 -3.02
C ASP A 146 -23.09 17.45 -1.58
N THR A 147 -23.00 16.15 -1.27
CA THR A 147 -23.30 15.58 0.03
C THR A 147 -22.06 14.98 0.67
N ALA A 148 -20.87 15.34 0.18
CA ALA A 148 -19.63 14.74 0.60
C ALA A 148 -19.41 15.02 2.09
N GLY A 149 -19.18 13.97 2.86
CA GLY A 149 -18.98 14.10 4.29
C GLY A 149 -18.64 12.77 4.90
N TRP A 150 -17.36 12.46 4.87
CA TRP A 150 -16.81 11.27 5.50
C TRP A 150 -16.79 11.41 7.01
N GLU A 151 -16.84 10.26 7.67
CA GLU A 151 -16.79 10.15 9.12
C GLU A 151 -15.49 10.79 9.65
N LYS A 152 -15.62 11.82 10.51
CA LYS A 152 -14.50 12.58 11.07
C LYS A 152 -13.95 12.01 12.38
N ARG A 153 -14.40 10.83 12.84
CA ARG A 153 -13.77 10.19 14.00
C ARG A 153 -12.26 10.13 13.75
N SER A 154 -11.48 10.38 14.79
CA SER A 154 -10.03 10.53 14.72
C SER A 154 -9.39 9.31 14.06
N ILE A 155 -9.14 9.41 12.77
CA ILE A 155 -8.31 8.45 12.05
C ILE A 155 -6.94 8.56 12.70
N ASN A 156 -6.56 7.52 13.44
CA ASN A 156 -5.32 7.51 14.20
C ASN A 156 -4.15 7.07 13.32
N GLU A 157 -2.95 7.43 13.75
CA GLU A 157 -1.72 6.97 13.09
C GLU A 157 -1.53 5.46 13.30
N PRO A 158 -1.23 4.67 12.25
CA PRO A 158 -0.99 3.24 12.39
C PRO A 158 0.11 3.00 13.42
N THR A 159 -0.22 2.19 14.43
CA THR A 159 0.64 1.98 15.59
C THR A 159 1.72 0.96 15.33
N SER A 160 1.44 -0.05 14.50
CA SER A 160 2.41 -1.08 14.10
C SER A 160 3.21 -0.72 12.84
N GLN A 161 2.68 0.16 11.99
CA GLN A 161 3.27 0.53 10.70
C GLN A 161 3.53 2.05 10.57
N GLY A 162 4.18 2.64 11.58
CA GLY A 162 4.56 4.06 11.56
C GLY A 162 5.55 4.39 10.43
N VAL A 163 5.38 5.54 9.80
CA VAL A 163 6.26 6.02 8.71
C VAL A 163 6.78 7.43 8.97
N ILE A 164 7.99 7.71 8.49
CA ILE A 164 8.56 9.06 8.52
C ILE A 164 7.91 9.91 7.43
N ARG A 165 7.66 9.31 6.25
CA ARG A 165 7.04 9.97 5.11
C ARG A 165 5.93 9.12 4.51
N GLY A 166 4.77 9.72 4.28
CA GLY A 166 3.62 9.07 3.65
C GLY A 166 2.31 9.40 4.37
N PRO A 167 1.19 8.79 3.93
CA PRO A 167 -0.07 8.88 4.65
C PRO A 167 0.07 8.27 6.06
N LYS A 168 -0.43 9.02 7.04
CA LYS A 168 -0.51 8.62 8.46
C LYS A 168 -1.89 8.08 8.83
N GLU A 169 -2.80 7.93 7.88
CA GLU A 169 -4.13 7.38 8.16
C GLU A 169 -4.02 5.85 8.31
N GLY A 170 -4.49 5.31 9.43
CA GLY A 170 -4.69 3.87 9.61
C GLY A 170 -6.16 3.45 9.43
N PHE A 171 -6.40 2.18 9.13
CA PHE A 171 -7.72 1.58 9.24
C PHE A 171 -8.25 1.68 10.67
N THR A 172 -9.57 1.67 10.80
CA THR A 172 -10.29 1.67 12.07
C THR A 172 -11.07 0.36 12.19
N GLU A 173 -11.68 0.13 13.35
CA GLU A 173 -12.50 -1.04 13.63
C GLU A 173 -13.84 -1.06 12.88
N SER A 174 -14.15 -0.03 12.08
CA SER A 174 -15.40 0.07 11.31
C SER A 174 -15.16 -0.32 9.86
N LEU A 175 -15.84 -1.38 9.41
CA LEU A 175 -15.74 -1.87 8.04
C LEU A 175 -16.10 -0.79 7.01
N ARG A 176 -17.19 -0.03 7.25
CA ARG A 176 -17.65 0.99 6.29
C ARG A 176 -16.69 2.18 6.21
N THR A 177 -16.10 2.57 7.33
CA THR A 177 -15.04 3.59 7.35
C THR A 177 -13.82 3.09 6.55
N GLY A 178 -13.46 1.81 6.70
CA GLY A 178 -12.39 1.17 5.91
C GLY A 178 -12.66 1.14 4.41
N THR A 179 -13.86 0.73 3.98
CA THR A 179 -14.24 0.75 2.55
C THR A 179 -14.25 2.17 1.98
N ALA A 180 -14.69 3.15 2.76
CA ALA A 180 -14.65 4.56 2.38
C ALA A 180 -13.20 5.07 2.21
N MET A 181 -12.28 4.71 3.11
CA MET A 181 -10.85 5.04 2.96
C MET A 181 -10.27 4.46 1.67
N LEU A 182 -10.66 3.23 1.30
CA LEU A 182 -10.22 2.61 0.04
C LEU A 182 -10.80 3.34 -1.18
N ARG A 183 -12.11 3.63 -1.21
CA ARG A 183 -12.79 4.39 -2.28
C ARG A 183 -12.21 5.80 -2.47
N ARG A 184 -11.79 6.48 -1.39
CA ARG A 184 -11.12 7.79 -1.47
C ARG A 184 -9.81 7.73 -2.26
N ARG A 185 -9.11 6.59 -2.20
CA ARG A 185 -7.83 6.35 -2.89
C ARG A 185 -8.05 5.78 -4.29
N LEU A 186 -9.02 4.90 -4.46
CA LEU A 186 -9.35 4.21 -5.70
C LEU A 186 -10.72 4.67 -6.23
N LYS A 187 -10.72 5.82 -6.92
CA LYS A 187 -11.91 6.42 -7.54
C LYS A 187 -12.17 5.83 -8.92
N THR A 188 -12.45 4.53 -8.98
CA THR A 188 -12.72 3.81 -10.22
C THR A 188 -13.96 2.92 -10.08
N PRO A 189 -14.81 2.81 -11.13
CA PRO A 189 -15.90 1.84 -11.16
C PRO A 189 -15.42 0.40 -11.13
N ASP A 190 -14.17 0.13 -11.53
CA ASP A 190 -13.60 -1.21 -11.51
C ASP A 190 -13.32 -1.73 -10.09
N LEU A 191 -13.40 -0.88 -9.06
CA LEU A 191 -13.28 -1.32 -7.67
C LEU A 191 -14.59 -1.94 -7.21
N HIS A 192 -14.57 -3.25 -7.03
CA HIS A 192 -15.67 -4.05 -6.53
C HIS A 192 -15.46 -4.36 -5.06
N ILE A 193 -16.54 -4.25 -4.27
CA ILE A 193 -16.56 -4.58 -2.85
C ILE A 193 -17.73 -5.54 -2.57
N GLU A 194 -17.43 -6.77 -2.15
CA GLU A 194 -18.42 -7.80 -1.81
C GLU A 194 -18.44 -7.99 -0.29
N GLU A 195 -19.62 -7.98 0.33
CA GLU A 195 -19.75 -8.17 1.78
C GLU A 195 -20.30 -9.55 2.14
N PHE A 196 -19.69 -10.18 3.14
CA PHE A 196 -20.03 -11.48 3.69
C PHE A 196 -20.36 -11.32 5.18
N LYS A 197 -21.24 -12.19 5.70
CA LYS A 197 -21.47 -12.33 7.14
C LYS A 197 -20.92 -13.66 7.61
N ILE A 198 -19.92 -13.62 8.49
CA ILE A 198 -19.18 -14.81 8.94
C ILE A 198 -19.25 -14.91 10.47
N GLY A 199 -19.45 -16.13 10.98
CA GLY A 199 -19.58 -16.44 12.40
C GLY A 199 -21.03 -16.65 12.83
N GLN A 200 -21.34 -17.81 13.41
CA GLN A 200 -22.71 -18.18 13.78
C GLN A 200 -23.31 -17.25 14.85
N ARG A 201 -22.48 -16.82 15.83
CA ARG A 201 -22.89 -15.98 16.95
C ARG A 201 -22.56 -14.51 16.71
N THR A 202 -21.36 -14.20 16.22
CA THR A 202 -20.95 -12.80 16.02
C THR A 202 -21.54 -12.17 14.78
N GLN A 203 -21.84 -12.96 13.74
CA GLN A 203 -22.36 -12.46 12.45
C GLN A 203 -21.52 -11.29 11.92
N THR A 204 -20.19 -11.42 12.02
CA THR A 204 -19.23 -10.36 11.72
C THR A 204 -19.25 -10.07 10.21
N SER A 205 -19.38 -8.79 9.84
CA SER A 205 -19.27 -8.36 8.44
C SER A 205 -17.82 -8.39 7.97
N VAL A 206 -17.60 -8.94 6.78
CA VAL A 206 -16.29 -9.04 6.12
C VAL A 206 -16.43 -8.56 4.68
N ALA A 207 -15.61 -7.61 4.25
CA ALA A 207 -15.63 -7.06 2.91
C ALA A 207 -14.43 -7.54 2.09
N LEU A 208 -14.69 -8.13 0.93
CA LEU A 208 -13.71 -8.51 -0.09
C LEU A 208 -13.63 -7.39 -1.13
N ALA A 209 -12.46 -6.76 -1.27
CA ALA A 209 -12.23 -5.65 -2.19
C ALA A 209 -11.17 -6.00 -3.25
N TYR A 210 -11.49 -5.77 -4.53
CA TYR A 210 -10.58 -6.05 -5.65
C TYR A 210 -10.87 -5.15 -6.85
N LEU A 211 -9.89 -5.02 -7.75
CA LEU A 211 -10.06 -4.34 -9.04
C LEU A 211 -10.38 -5.34 -10.13
N LYS A 212 -11.61 -5.27 -10.67
CA LYS A 212 -12.05 -6.08 -11.81
C LYS A 212 -11.17 -5.80 -13.02
N GLY A 213 -10.76 -6.85 -13.73
CA GLY A 213 -9.86 -6.76 -14.89
C GLY A 213 -8.36 -6.70 -14.54
N ILE A 214 -8.00 -6.27 -13.33
CA ILE A 214 -6.62 -6.26 -12.83
C ILE A 214 -6.35 -7.50 -11.97
N ALA A 215 -7.16 -7.77 -10.95
CA ALA A 215 -6.98 -8.96 -10.11
C ALA A 215 -7.27 -10.24 -10.91
N ASN A 216 -6.55 -11.32 -10.59
CA ASN A 216 -6.77 -12.61 -11.24
C ASN A 216 -8.07 -13.26 -10.74
N GLU A 217 -9.00 -13.54 -11.66
CA GLU A 217 -10.31 -14.12 -11.35
C GLU A 217 -10.22 -15.43 -10.54
N SER A 218 -9.26 -16.29 -10.87
CA SER A 218 -9.09 -17.56 -10.15
C SER A 218 -8.73 -17.36 -8.67
N VAL A 219 -8.02 -16.27 -8.34
CA VAL A 219 -7.67 -15.91 -6.97
C VAL A 219 -8.88 -15.34 -6.23
N ILE A 220 -9.65 -14.47 -6.89
CA ILE A 220 -10.89 -13.90 -6.34
C ILE A 220 -11.86 -15.03 -5.98
N GLU A 221 -12.10 -15.96 -6.91
CA GLU A 221 -13.00 -17.10 -6.69
C GLU A 221 -12.50 -18.02 -5.57
N GLU A 222 -11.20 -18.26 -5.48
CA GLU A 222 -10.63 -19.10 -4.43
C GLU A 222 -10.78 -18.46 -3.04
N ILE A 223 -10.55 -17.15 -2.92
CA ILE A 223 -10.78 -16.42 -1.66
C ILE A 223 -12.26 -16.43 -1.31
N ARG A 224 -13.15 -16.12 -2.28
CA ARG A 224 -14.60 -16.15 -2.09
C ARG A 224 -15.08 -17.53 -1.63
N ARG A 225 -14.58 -18.60 -2.25
CA ARG A 225 -14.89 -19.98 -1.87
C ARG A 225 -14.46 -20.27 -0.44
N ARG A 226 -13.25 -19.87 -0.04
CA ARG A 226 -12.75 -20.10 1.33
C ARG A 226 -13.54 -19.31 2.36
N LEU A 227 -13.81 -18.03 2.13
CA LEU A 227 -14.61 -17.19 3.03
C LEU A 227 -16.02 -17.77 3.25
N ASN A 228 -16.69 -18.24 2.18
CA ASN A 228 -18.01 -18.88 2.30
C ASN A 228 -17.97 -20.24 2.99
N SER A 229 -16.83 -20.93 3.01
CA SER A 229 -16.68 -22.23 3.68
C SER A 229 -16.42 -22.12 5.19
N ILE A 230 -16.19 -20.91 5.72
CA ILE A 230 -15.90 -20.69 7.13
C ILE A 230 -17.16 -20.94 7.96
N VAL A 231 -17.13 -21.99 8.78
CA VAL A 231 -18.16 -22.28 9.78
C VAL A 231 -17.50 -22.25 11.16
N THR A 232 -17.65 -21.12 11.84
CA THR A 232 -17.14 -20.88 13.20
C THR A 232 -18.19 -20.17 14.05
N ASP A 233 -18.07 -20.22 15.37
CA ASP A 233 -18.96 -19.49 16.28
C ASP A 233 -18.75 -17.97 16.20
N SER A 234 -17.50 -17.53 16.07
CA SER A 234 -17.11 -16.14 16.24
C SER A 234 -15.89 -15.75 15.42
N ILE A 235 -15.86 -14.51 14.93
CA ILE A 235 -14.69 -13.83 14.38
C ILE A 235 -14.44 -12.58 15.23
N LEU A 236 -13.31 -12.56 15.94
CA LEU A 236 -12.92 -11.47 16.86
C LEU A 236 -11.76 -10.62 16.33
N GLU A 237 -10.93 -11.19 15.45
CA GLU A 237 -9.70 -10.56 14.95
C GLU A 237 -9.42 -11.06 13.52
N SER A 238 -8.66 -10.28 12.73
CA SER A 238 -8.31 -10.58 11.34
C SER A 238 -7.59 -11.92 11.17
N ASN A 239 -6.73 -12.32 12.12
CA ASN A 239 -6.01 -13.60 12.11
C ASN A 239 -6.95 -14.81 12.13
N TYR A 240 -8.19 -14.67 12.64
CA TYR A 240 -9.15 -15.78 12.60
C TYR A 240 -9.51 -16.09 11.15
N ILE A 241 -9.79 -15.04 10.36
CA ILE A 241 -10.02 -15.20 8.92
C ILE A 241 -8.74 -15.66 8.23
N GLU A 242 -7.59 -15.08 8.59
CA GLU A 242 -6.28 -15.46 8.04
C GLU A 242 -6.05 -16.98 8.15
N GLU A 243 -6.16 -17.56 9.35
CA GLU A 243 -5.96 -18.99 9.60
C GLU A 243 -6.93 -19.88 8.80
N PHE A 244 -8.19 -19.47 8.63
CA PHE A 244 -9.17 -20.24 7.86
C PHE A 244 -8.90 -20.22 6.34
N ILE A 245 -8.33 -19.13 5.81
CA ILE A 245 -8.14 -18.97 4.37
C ILE A 245 -6.69 -19.18 3.93
N GLN A 246 -5.72 -19.26 4.83
CA GLN A 246 -4.30 -19.39 4.51
C GLN A 246 -3.97 -20.69 3.76
N ASP A 247 -3.01 -20.62 2.84
CA ASP A 247 -2.44 -21.81 2.22
C ASP A 247 -1.38 -22.48 3.09
N GLY A 248 -1.36 -23.82 3.04
CA GLY A 248 -0.29 -24.62 3.67
C GLY A 248 -0.30 -24.56 5.19
N GLY A 249 -1.36 -25.04 5.85
CA GLY A 249 -1.61 -24.92 7.30
C GLY A 249 -0.55 -25.45 8.28
N MET A 250 0.60 -25.93 7.80
CA MET A 250 1.78 -26.33 8.61
C MET A 250 3.05 -25.64 8.08
N THR A 251 2.99 -24.34 7.80
CA THR A 251 4.15 -23.54 7.40
C THR A 251 4.36 -22.38 8.37
N PRO A 252 5.60 -22.10 8.81
CA PRO A 252 5.87 -20.90 9.60
C PRO A 252 5.80 -19.63 8.77
N PHE A 253 5.83 -19.72 7.43
CA PHE A 253 5.86 -18.56 6.54
C PHE A 253 4.45 -18.00 6.29
N PRO A 254 4.22 -16.70 6.50
CA PRO A 254 2.94 -16.10 6.19
C PRO A 254 2.72 -16.08 4.66
N THR A 255 1.51 -16.43 4.23
CA THR A 255 1.09 -16.33 2.81
C THR A 255 0.07 -15.22 2.58
N ILE A 256 -0.33 -14.53 3.64
CA ILE A 256 -1.24 -13.38 3.66
C ILE A 256 -0.51 -12.24 4.35
N GLN A 257 -0.73 -11.01 3.89
CA GLN A 257 -0.13 -9.83 4.49
C GLN A 257 -1.19 -9.04 5.23
N ASN A 258 -1.01 -8.82 6.52
CA ASN A 258 -1.83 -7.91 7.30
C ASN A 258 -1.28 -6.46 7.23
N THR A 259 -2.17 -5.48 7.19
CA THR A 259 -1.81 -4.06 7.17
C THR A 259 -2.84 -3.20 7.88
N GLU A 260 -2.35 -2.22 8.65
CA GLU A 260 -3.18 -1.15 9.22
C GLU A 260 -3.36 0.00 8.22
N ARG A 261 -2.76 -0.07 7.02
CA ARG A 261 -2.57 1.09 6.15
C ARG A 261 -3.45 1.02 4.90
N PRO A 262 -4.43 1.93 4.71
CA PRO A 262 -5.27 1.96 3.51
C PRO A 262 -4.48 2.22 2.23
N ASP A 263 -3.37 2.95 2.30
CA ASP A 263 -2.48 3.18 1.16
C ASP A 263 -1.71 1.93 0.75
N ALA A 264 -1.28 1.09 1.71
CA ALA A 264 -0.67 -0.19 1.42
C ALA A 264 -1.67 -1.14 0.74
N MET A 265 -2.91 -1.20 1.25
CA MET A 265 -3.98 -1.98 0.66
C MET A 265 -4.33 -1.52 -0.76
N ALA A 266 -4.49 -0.21 -0.97
CA ALA A 266 -4.74 0.35 -2.30
C ALA A 266 -3.58 0.05 -3.28
N GLY A 267 -2.33 0.12 -2.80
CA GLY A 267 -1.15 -0.26 -3.57
C GLY A 267 -1.20 -1.73 -4.00
N GLY A 268 -1.44 -2.65 -3.06
CA GLY A 268 -1.56 -4.08 -3.35
C GLY A 268 -2.68 -4.39 -4.36
N ILE A 269 -3.85 -3.77 -4.19
CA ILE A 269 -4.98 -3.92 -5.11
C ILE A 269 -4.65 -3.42 -6.53
N LEU A 270 -3.91 -2.31 -6.65
CA LEU A 270 -3.42 -1.81 -7.94
C LEU A 270 -2.39 -2.73 -8.60
N GLU A 271 -1.75 -3.62 -7.83
CA GLU A 271 -0.85 -4.67 -8.30
C GLU A 271 -1.55 -6.00 -8.60
N GLY A 272 -2.87 -6.08 -8.38
CA GLY A 272 -3.68 -7.28 -8.63
C GLY A 272 -3.90 -8.17 -7.41
N GLN A 273 -3.49 -7.75 -6.21
CA GLN A 273 -3.91 -8.40 -4.98
C GLN A 273 -5.39 -8.11 -4.69
N VAL A 274 -5.98 -8.96 -3.85
CA VAL A 274 -7.31 -8.85 -3.29
C VAL A 274 -7.17 -8.47 -1.83
N GLY A 275 -7.94 -7.49 -1.39
CA GLY A 275 -7.95 -7.04 -0.01
C GLY A 275 -9.19 -7.54 0.74
N ILE A 276 -9.05 -7.80 2.04
CA ILE A 276 -10.13 -8.23 2.93
C ILE A 276 -10.15 -7.30 4.13
N ILE A 277 -11.29 -6.66 4.39
CA ILE A 277 -11.52 -5.77 5.54
C ILE A 277 -12.51 -6.47 6.46
N ILE A 278 -12.16 -6.59 7.74
CA ILE A 278 -12.97 -7.27 8.75
C ILE A 278 -13.53 -6.22 9.71
N ASP A 279 -14.83 -6.28 9.99
CA ASP A 279 -15.44 -5.41 11.00
C ASP A 279 -14.95 -5.77 12.42
N GLY A 280 -14.63 -4.76 13.22
CA GLY A 280 -14.13 -4.91 14.59
C GLY A 280 -12.62 -4.90 14.77
N THR A 281 -11.81 -4.77 13.70
CA THR A 281 -10.34 -4.72 13.78
C THR A 281 -9.74 -3.67 12.85
N PRO A 282 -8.66 -2.95 13.26
CA PRO A 282 -7.97 -1.98 12.42
C PRO A 282 -6.98 -2.62 11.43
N PHE A 283 -7.01 -3.94 11.25
CA PHE A 283 -6.14 -4.65 10.30
C PHE A 283 -6.94 -5.17 9.10
N ALA A 284 -6.47 -4.84 7.91
CA ALA A 284 -6.92 -5.44 6.66
C ALA A 284 -5.93 -6.52 6.21
N LEU A 285 -6.40 -7.50 5.44
CA LEU A 285 -5.58 -8.57 4.87
C LEU A 285 -5.40 -8.36 3.35
N LEU A 286 -4.23 -8.70 2.83
CA LEU A 286 -3.89 -8.71 1.41
C LEU A 286 -3.46 -10.10 0.96
N ALA A 287 -4.13 -10.62 -0.07
CA ALA A 287 -3.87 -11.92 -0.65
C ALA A 287 -3.97 -11.87 -2.19
N PRO A 288 -3.15 -12.61 -2.94
CA PRO A 288 -2.07 -13.46 -2.47
C PRO A 288 -0.82 -12.63 -2.16
N SER A 289 -0.01 -13.10 -1.23
CA SER A 289 1.25 -12.44 -0.85
C SER A 289 2.45 -13.35 -1.12
N THR A 290 3.48 -12.78 -1.74
CA THR A 290 4.76 -13.46 -2.00
C THR A 290 5.76 -13.18 -0.89
N PHE A 291 6.85 -13.96 -0.82
CA PHE A 291 7.94 -13.73 0.13
C PHE A 291 8.50 -12.29 0.07
N PHE A 292 8.60 -11.72 -1.14
CA PHE A 292 9.19 -10.38 -1.32
C PHE A 292 8.27 -9.25 -0.86
N ASN A 293 6.95 -9.47 -0.85
CA ASN A 293 5.97 -8.47 -0.39
C ASN A 293 6.25 -8.07 1.08
N PHE A 294 6.71 -9.02 1.91
CA PHE A 294 7.03 -8.77 3.32
C PHE A 294 8.28 -7.91 3.57
N PHE A 295 9.08 -7.65 2.54
CA PHE A 295 10.26 -6.75 2.61
C PHE A 295 10.02 -5.39 1.95
N GLN A 296 8.89 -5.26 1.25
CA GLN A 296 8.45 -4.02 0.64
C GLN A 296 7.58 -3.25 1.63
N SER A 297 7.80 -1.94 1.70
CA SER A 297 6.95 -1.02 2.46
C SER A 297 6.42 0.05 1.52
N SER A 298 5.20 0.56 1.74
CA SER A 298 4.67 1.70 1.00
C SER A 298 5.61 2.92 1.05
N GLU A 299 6.38 3.07 2.14
CA GLU A 299 7.37 4.14 2.29
C GLU A 299 8.49 4.07 1.24
N ASP A 300 8.82 2.86 0.76
CA ASP A 300 9.80 2.70 -0.32
C ASP A 300 9.36 3.46 -1.56
N TYR A 301 8.06 3.69 -1.77
CA TYR A 301 7.54 4.43 -2.91
C TYR A 301 7.49 5.96 -2.70
N TYR A 302 7.56 6.41 -1.44
CA TYR A 302 7.47 7.82 -1.07
C TYR A 302 8.82 8.53 -0.96
N GLN A 303 9.89 7.76 -0.84
CA GLN A 303 11.26 8.27 -0.82
C GLN A 303 11.89 8.22 -2.23
N ARG A 304 13.12 8.72 -2.36
CA ARG A 304 13.88 8.58 -3.61
C ARG A 304 14.23 7.11 -3.84
N TYR A 305 14.22 6.70 -5.12
CA TYR A 305 14.40 5.31 -5.53
C TYR A 305 15.76 4.72 -5.13
N ASP A 306 16.81 5.56 -5.11
CA ASP A 306 18.18 5.19 -4.71
C ASP A 306 18.27 4.86 -3.21
N ILE A 307 17.74 5.74 -2.35
CA ILE A 307 17.68 5.51 -0.90
C ILE A 307 16.82 4.28 -0.59
N SER A 308 15.66 4.16 -1.25
CA SER A 308 14.73 3.05 -1.04
C SER A 308 15.37 1.71 -1.42
N SER A 309 16.12 1.67 -2.53
CA SER A 309 16.86 0.47 -2.95
C SER A 309 17.94 0.08 -1.95
N PHE A 310 18.68 1.06 -1.41
CA PHE A 310 19.70 0.83 -0.39
C PHE A 310 19.09 0.26 0.90
N LEU A 311 17.99 0.85 1.39
CA LEU A 311 17.27 0.35 2.56
C LEU A 311 16.73 -1.06 2.34
N ARG A 312 16.24 -1.37 1.13
CA ARG A 312 15.76 -2.71 0.81
C ARG A 312 16.89 -3.75 0.85
N MET A 313 18.10 -3.40 0.40
CA MET A 313 19.29 -4.26 0.55
C MET A 313 19.65 -4.49 2.01
N ILE A 314 19.58 -3.45 2.84
CA ILE A 314 19.77 -3.60 4.29
C ILE A 314 18.75 -4.56 4.88
N ARG A 315 17.46 -4.47 4.49
CA ARG A 315 16.42 -5.40 4.98
C ARG A 315 16.70 -6.87 4.60
N PHE A 316 17.12 -7.13 3.37
CA PHE A 316 17.51 -8.49 2.96
C PHE A 316 18.76 -8.98 3.70
N ALA A 317 19.77 -8.13 3.89
CA ALA A 317 20.96 -8.49 4.68
C ALA A 317 20.60 -8.77 6.14
N ALA A 318 19.79 -7.91 6.75
CA ALA A 318 19.30 -8.06 8.12
C ALA A 318 18.46 -9.34 8.29
N PHE A 319 17.65 -9.71 7.29
CA PHE A 319 16.96 -10.99 7.26
C PHE A 319 17.92 -12.16 7.41
N PHE A 320 18.93 -12.26 6.54
CA PHE A 320 19.90 -13.37 6.59
C PHE A 320 20.70 -13.36 7.90
N VAL A 321 21.10 -12.19 8.40
CA VAL A 321 21.79 -12.05 9.70
C VAL A 321 20.91 -12.55 10.84
N SER A 322 19.65 -12.09 10.91
CA SER A 322 18.71 -12.44 11.98
C SER A 322 18.38 -13.95 12.04
N MET A 323 18.52 -14.64 10.91
CA MET A 323 18.25 -16.07 10.80
C MET A 323 19.52 -16.91 11.04
N LEU A 324 20.64 -16.52 10.41
CA LEU A 324 21.83 -17.37 10.29
C LEU A 324 22.92 -17.07 11.32
N LEU A 325 23.04 -15.83 11.80
CA LEU A 325 24.22 -15.43 12.56
C LEU A 325 24.45 -16.26 13.84
N PRO A 326 23.44 -16.57 14.68
CA PRO A 326 23.65 -17.41 15.86
C PRO A 326 24.04 -18.84 15.51
N ALA A 327 23.39 -19.43 14.50
CA ALA A 327 23.68 -20.78 14.04
C ALA A 327 25.11 -20.87 13.44
N LEU A 328 25.52 -19.88 12.65
CA LEU A 328 26.87 -19.80 12.11
C LEU A 328 27.92 -19.62 13.22
N TYR A 329 27.64 -18.77 14.21
CA TYR A 329 28.53 -18.59 15.36
C TYR A 329 28.76 -19.93 16.10
N ILE A 330 27.68 -20.67 16.40
CA ILE A 330 27.78 -21.98 17.06
C ILE A 330 28.58 -22.97 16.19
N ALA A 331 28.27 -23.06 14.90
CA ALA A 331 28.92 -23.98 13.97
C ALA A 331 30.43 -23.74 13.82
N VAL A 332 30.84 -22.47 13.68
CA VAL A 332 32.25 -22.09 13.50
C VAL A 332 33.02 -22.29 14.80
N THR A 333 32.50 -21.79 15.92
CA THR A 333 33.21 -21.85 17.21
C THR A 333 33.27 -23.25 17.82
N THR A 334 32.37 -24.15 17.43
CA THR A 334 32.33 -25.52 17.98
C THR A 334 32.97 -26.55 17.04
N PHE A 335 32.76 -26.45 15.72
CA PHE A 335 33.18 -27.49 14.77
C PHE A 335 34.24 -27.03 13.76
N HIS A 336 34.36 -25.73 13.47
CA HIS A 336 35.20 -25.22 12.38
C HIS A 336 36.07 -24.04 12.82
N GLN A 337 36.77 -24.19 13.94
CA GLN A 337 37.60 -23.14 14.53
C GLN A 337 38.75 -22.71 13.61
N GLU A 338 39.24 -23.64 12.77
CA GLU A 338 40.27 -23.45 11.74
C GLU A 338 39.94 -22.32 10.74
N MET A 339 38.66 -21.97 10.58
CA MET A 339 38.22 -20.90 9.68
C MET A 339 38.51 -19.49 10.23
N LEU A 340 38.80 -19.37 11.53
CA LEU A 340 39.04 -18.09 12.17
C LEU A 340 40.54 -17.74 12.13
N PRO A 341 40.89 -16.47 11.83
CA PRO A 341 42.25 -15.98 12.02
C PRO A 341 42.73 -16.28 13.44
N THR A 342 43.96 -16.77 13.57
CA THR A 342 44.52 -17.25 14.85
C THR A 342 44.43 -16.19 15.95
N THR A 343 44.62 -14.91 15.62
CA THR A 343 44.50 -13.80 16.57
C THR A 343 43.07 -13.64 17.12
N LEU A 344 42.05 -13.79 16.28
CA LEU A 344 40.65 -13.76 16.70
C LEU A 344 40.27 -14.99 17.51
N LEU A 345 40.78 -16.16 17.13
CA LEU A 345 40.55 -17.40 17.86
C LEU A 345 41.12 -17.34 19.28
N ILE A 346 42.36 -16.85 19.45
CA ILE A 346 42.98 -16.69 20.77
C ILE A 346 42.16 -15.73 21.63
N SER A 347 41.71 -14.60 21.06
CA SER A 347 40.87 -13.65 21.79
C SER A 347 39.52 -14.24 22.20
N LEU A 348 38.88 -15.02 21.33
CA LEU A 348 37.61 -15.70 21.63
C LEU A 348 37.79 -16.80 22.69
N ALA A 349 38.88 -17.58 22.60
CA ALA A 349 39.19 -18.61 23.58
C ALA A 349 39.41 -18.01 24.97
N ALA A 350 40.17 -16.91 25.07
CA ALA A 350 40.37 -16.19 26.32
C ALA A 350 39.06 -15.65 26.92
N GLN A 351 38.13 -15.18 26.09
CA GLN A 351 36.80 -14.74 26.55
C GLN A 351 35.89 -15.88 27.02
N ARG A 352 36.17 -17.12 26.58
CA ARG A 352 35.39 -18.32 26.96
C ARG A 352 36.00 -19.11 28.11
N GLU A 353 37.25 -18.82 28.51
CA GLU A 353 37.94 -19.53 29.59
C GLU A 353 37.17 -19.47 30.93
N GLY A 354 36.48 -18.36 31.19
CA GLY A 354 35.64 -18.18 32.38
C GLY A 354 34.18 -18.63 32.23
N VAL A 355 33.76 -19.12 31.06
CA VAL A 355 32.36 -19.41 30.74
C VAL A 355 32.10 -20.93 30.79
N PRO A 356 31.28 -21.43 31.74
CA PRO A 356 31.07 -22.86 31.93
C PRO A 356 30.11 -23.48 30.90
N LEU A 357 29.41 -22.65 30.10
CA LEU A 357 28.38 -23.09 29.17
C LEU A 357 28.93 -23.39 27.76
N PRO A 358 28.44 -24.45 27.09
CA PRO A 358 28.72 -24.65 25.68
C PRO A 358 28.04 -23.56 24.84
N ALA A 359 28.57 -23.30 23.64
CA ALA A 359 28.13 -22.20 22.78
C ALA A 359 26.62 -22.25 22.47
N LEU A 360 26.04 -23.45 22.31
CA LEU A 360 24.59 -23.61 22.14
C LEU A 360 23.80 -23.13 23.37
N ALA A 361 24.20 -23.56 24.59
CA ALA A 361 23.48 -23.20 25.81
C ALA A 361 23.60 -21.71 26.11
N GLU A 362 24.78 -21.14 25.87
CA GLU A 362 25.06 -19.71 25.95
C GLU A 362 24.14 -18.90 25.01
N ALA A 363 24.05 -19.32 23.74
CA ALA A 363 23.21 -18.69 22.74
C ALA A 363 21.72 -18.82 23.07
N LEU A 364 21.25 -20.01 23.48
CA LEU A 364 19.85 -20.23 23.85
C LEU A 364 19.44 -19.38 25.06
N LEU A 365 20.29 -19.30 26.09
CA LEU A 365 20.03 -18.47 27.27
C LEU A 365 19.88 -17.00 26.87
N MET A 366 20.81 -16.49 26.05
CA MET A 366 20.77 -15.09 25.60
C MET A 366 19.60 -14.81 24.65
N GLU A 367 19.33 -15.66 23.66
CA GLU A 367 18.22 -15.49 22.72
C GLU A 367 16.87 -15.51 23.45
N ILE A 368 16.64 -16.47 24.35
CA ILE A 368 15.42 -16.53 25.17
C ILE A 368 15.30 -15.27 26.02
N THR A 369 16.40 -14.80 26.61
CA THR A 369 16.34 -13.61 27.46
C THR A 369 16.00 -12.35 26.66
N PHE A 370 16.62 -12.17 25.48
CA PHE A 370 16.29 -11.05 24.59
C PHE A 370 14.85 -11.13 24.08
N ASP A 371 14.34 -12.33 23.82
CA ASP A 371 12.94 -12.51 23.43
C ASP A 371 11.97 -12.18 24.57
N VAL A 372 12.27 -12.57 25.82
CA VAL A 372 11.49 -12.19 27.00
C VAL A 372 11.51 -10.67 27.20
N LEU A 373 12.67 -10.03 27.05
CA LEU A 373 12.80 -8.58 27.13
C LEU A 373 11.97 -7.87 26.05
N ARG A 374 11.96 -8.41 24.83
CA ARG A 374 11.18 -7.88 23.72
C ARG A 374 9.68 -8.04 23.95
N GLU A 375 9.24 -9.20 24.42
CA GLU A 375 7.82 -9.47 24.72
C GLU A 375 7.32 -8.61 25.89
N ALA A 376 8.17 -8.38 26.89
CA ALA A 376 7.88 -7.41 27.95
C ALA A 376 7.81 -5.98 27.38
N GLY A 377 8.75 -5.60 26.51
CA GLY A 377 8.82 -4.26 25.92
C GLY A 377 7.59 -3.87 25.09
N VAL A 378 7.04 -4.78 24.29
CA VAL A 378 5.85 -4.50 23.46
C VAL A 378 4.55 -4.39 24.25
N ARG A 379 4.49 -4.98 25.46
CA ARG A 379 3.32 -4.92 26.36
C ARG A 379 3.33 -3.71 27.29
N MET A 380 4.45 -3.01 27.37
CA MET A 380 4.62 -1.86 28.26
C MET A 380 4.18 -0.56 27.58
N PRO A 381 3.72 0.45 28.35
CA PRO A 381 3.40 1.75 27.80
C PRO A 381 4.57 2.34 26.99
N ARG A 382 4.27 3.06 25.90
CA ARG A 382 5.29 3.64 25.00
C ARG A 382 6.34 4.50 25.71
N THR A 383 6.01 5.08 26.88
CA THR A 383 6.91 5.87 27.71
C THR A 383 7.93 5.04 28.49
N ILE A 384 7.62 3.77 28.79
CA ILE A 384 8.46 2.88 29.63
C ILE A 384 9.15 1.80 28.79
N GLY A 385 8.57 1.39 27.66
CA GLY A 385 9.12 0.37 26.76
C GLY A 385 10.59 0.58 26.37
N PRO A 386 11.01 1.79 25.95
CA PRO A 386 12.41 2.09 25.67
C PRO A 386 13.32 1.92 26.88
N ALA A 387 12.88 2.33 28.07
CA ALA A 387 13.67 2.22 29.30
C ALA A 387 13.89 0.74 29.68
N ILE A 388 12.85 -0.10 29.60
CA ILE A 388 12.98 -1.54 29.85
C ILE A 388 13.90 -2.21 28.82
N SER A 389 13.81 -1.79 27.55
CA SER A 389 14.68 -2.34 26.49
C SER A 389 16.15 -1.96 26.72
N ILE A 390 16.43 -0.72 27.15
CA ILE A 390 17.79 -0.26 27.47
C ILE A 390 18.33 -0.97 28.70
N VAL A 391 17.55 -1.01 29.79
CA VAL A 391 17.95 -1.68 31.04
C VAL A 391 18.14 -3.17 30.79
N GLY A 392 17.20 -3.80 30.10
CA GLY A 392 17.27 -5.22 29.74
C GLY A 392 18.50 -5.55 28.90
N ALA A 393 18.72 -4.86 27.78
CA ALA A 393 19.83 -5.17 26.89
C ALA A 393 21.20 -4.87 27.53
N LEU A 394 21.34 -3.73 28.22
CA LEU A 394 22.62 -3.30 28.78
C LEU A 394 22.92 -3.98 30.12
N VAL A 395 21.99 -3.91 31.08
CA VAL A 395 22.24 -4.42 32.43
C VAL A 395 22.29 -5.94 32.43
N LEU A 396 21.37 -6.60 31.73
CA LEU A 396 21.34 -8.07 31.70
C LEU A 396 22.50 -8.63 30.86
N GLY A 397 22.80 -8.00 29.71
CA GLY A 397 23.96 -8.37 28.90
C GLY A 397 25.28 -8.21 29.66
N GLN A 398 25.49 -7.06 30.32
CA GLN A 398 26.70 -6.82 31.13
C GLN A 398 26.77 -7.73 32.35
N ALA A 399 25.67 -7.91 33.07
CA ALA A 399 25.63 -8.78 34.24
C ALA A 399 25.91 -10.25 33.86
N ALA A 400 25.38 -10.72 32.72
CA ALA A 400 25.64 -12.08 32.25
C ALA A 400 27.12 -12.29 31.89
N VAL A 401 27.78 -11.28 31.30
CA VAL A 401 29.22 -11.31 31.01
C VAL A 401 30.06 -11.24 32.29
N GLN A 402 29.72 -10.34 33.22
CA GLN A 402 30.44 -10.20 34.50
C GLN A 402 30.28 -11.42 35.41
N ALA A 403 29.12 -12.07 35.38
CA ALA A 403 28.86 -13.31 36.09
C ALA A 403 29.58 -14.52 35.46
N GLY A 404 30.24 -14.34 34.31
CA GLY A 404 30.88 -15.43 33.56
C GLY A 404 29.88 -16.43 32.99
N LEU A 405 28.59 -16.10 32.91
CA LEU A 405 27.57 -17.01 32.36
C LEU A 405 27.63 -17.05 30.83
N VAL A 406 28.01 -15.93 30.21
CA VAL A 406 28.10 -15.78 28.75
C VAL A 406 29.32 -14.95 28.37
N SER A 407 29.86 -15.17 27.18
CA SER A 407 30.97 -14.42 26.60
C SER A 407 30.49 -13.10 26.00
N ALA A 408 31.38 -12.09 25.99
CA ALA A 408 31.10 -10.81 25.34
C ALA A 408 30.79 -10.97 23.84
N ALA A 409 31.46 -11.92 23.16
CA ALA A 409 31.22 -12.23 21.75
C ALA A 409 29.78 -12.71 21.49
N MET A 410 29.23 -13.56 22.35
CA MET A 410 27.84 -14.03 22.20
C MET A 410 26.83 -12.89 22.43
N VAL A 411 27.07 -12.02 23.41
CA VAL A 411 26.19 -10.85 23.63
C VAL A 411 26.15 -9.97 22.39
N ILE A 412 27.29 -9.75 21.72
CA ILE A 412 27.34 -9.00 20.45
C ILE A 412 26.52 -9.70 19.36
N VAL A 413 26.70 -11.02 19.19
CA VAL A 413 25.99 -11.83 18.19
C VAL A 413 24.48 -11.75 18.39
N VAL A 414 23.99 -11.99 19.60
CA VAL A 414 22.55 -11.99 19.90
C VAL A 414 21.97 -10.57 19.80
N SER A 415 22.69 -9.55 20.29
CA SER A 415 22.25 -8.15 20.18
C SER A 415 22.11 -7.73 18.72
N PHE A 416 23.09 -8.06 17.87
CA PHE A 416 23.03 -7.72 16.45
C PHE A 416 21.94 -8.51 15.70
N THR A 417 21.71 -9.77 16.08
CA THR A 417 20.62 -10.60 15.57
C THR A 417 19.26 -9.99 15.94
N ALA A 418 19.07 -9.57 17.19
CA ALA A 418 17.85 -8.94 17.68
C ALA A 418 17.58 -7.60 16.98
N ILE A 419 18.60 -6.74 16.81
CA ILE A 419 18.50 -5.47 16.08
C ILE A 419 18.14 -5.71 14.62
N SER A 420 18.79 -6.68 13.96
CA SER A 420 18.50 -7.03 12.57
C SER A 420 17.05 -7.46 12.38
N ASN A 421 16.45 -8.16 13.34
CA ASN A 421 15.05 -8.56 13.28
C ASN A 421 14.06 -7.38 13.37
N PHE A 422 14.46 -6.22 13.91
CA PHE A 422 13.61 -5.00 13.94
C PHE A 422 13.61 -4.23 12.61
N VAL A 423 14.57 -4.50 11.73
CA VAL A 423 14.66 -3.84 10.42
C VAL A 423 13.59 -4.39 9.45
N ILE A 424 13.07 -5.59 9.73
CA ILE A 424 12.07 -6.27 8.92
C ILE A 424 10.70 -5.60 9.14
N PRO A 425 10.03 -5.10 8.09
CA PRO A 425 8.83 -4.27 8.23
C PRO A 425 7.57 -5.08 8.59
N SER A 426 7.51 -6.36 8.23
CA SER A 426 6.40 -7.24 8.59
C SER A 426 6.71 -8.01 9.89
N LEU A 427 5.82 -7.88 10.87
CA LEU A 427 5.92 -8.63 12.12
C LEU A 427 5.72 -10.14 11.91
N ALA A 428 4.85 -10.53 10.98
CA ALA A 428 4.57 -11.94 10.68
C ALA A 428 5.84 -12.67 10.24
N ILE A 429 6.55 -12.18 9.22
CA ILE A 429 7.79 -12.81 8.75
C ILE A 429 8.91 -12.74 9.80
N ALA A 430 8.99 -11.65 10.58
CA ALA A 430 9.95 -11.51 11.67
C ALA A 430 9.76 -12.58 12.77
N ASN A 431 8.51 -12.96 13.04
CA ASN A 431 8.19 -14.06 13.97
C ASN A 431 8.50 -15.43 13.37
N SER A 432 8.22 -15.65 12.07
CA SER A 432 8.61 -16.88 11.37
C SER A 432 10.11 -17.15 11.45
N ILE A 433 10.92 -16.12 11.19
CA ILE A 433 12.39 -16.23 11.22
C ILE A 433 12.88 -16.52 12.63
N ARG A 434 12.25 -15.92 13.66
CA ARG A 434 12.57 -16.20 15.06
C ARG A 434 12.43 -17.69 15.37
N LEU A 435 11.33 -18.32 14.94
CA LEU A 435 11.13 -19.76 15.14
C LEU A 435 12.16 -20.60 14.38
N ILE A 436 12.42 -20.27 13.10
CA ILE A 436 13.39 -20.98 12.26
C ILE A 436 14.81 -20.89 12.83
N ARG A 437 15.19 -19.72 13.39
CA ARG A 437 16.50 -19.48 14.01
C ARG A 437 16.83 -20.51 15.10
N PHE A 438 15.90 -20.77 16.02
CA PHE A 438 16.10 -21.75 17.09
C PHE A 438 16.32 -23.17 16.53
N ALA A 439 15.56 -23.58 15.52
CA ALA A 439 15.75 -24.86 14.86
C ALA A 439 17.15 -24.93 14.19
N MET A 440 17.56 -23.87 13.50
CA MET A 440 18.88 -23.80 12.87
C MET A 440 20.03 -23.84 13.88
N MET A 441 19.88 -23.22 15.06
CA MET A 441 20.88 -23.29 16.14
C MET A 441 21.07 -24.71 16.66
N LEU A 442 19.98 -25.46 16.87
CA LEU A 442 20.04 -26.85 17.32
C LEU A 442 20.72 -27.76 16.28
N ILE A 443 20.41 -27.57 15.00
CA ILE A 443 21.04 -28.32 13.92
C ILE A 443 22.52 -27.94 13.76
N ALA A 444 22.86 -26.66 13.90
CA ALA A 444 24.25 -26.18 13.88
C ALA A 444 25.09 -26.76 15.04
N ALA A 445 24.48 -26.92 16.22
CA ALA A 445 25.15 -27.48 17.39
C ALA A 445 25.43 -28.99 17.28
N THR A 446 24.75 -29.69 16.38
CA THR A 446 24.93 -31.15 16.19
C THR A 446 25.74 -31.47 14.94
N LEU A 447 25.52 -30.75 13.84
CA LEU A 447 26.11 -31.03 12.53
C LEU A 447 27.03 -29.90 12.01
N GLY A 448 27.29 -28.87 12.81
CA GLY A 448 28.13 -27.75 12.43
C GLY A 448 27.64 -27.04 11.16
N LEU A 449 28.58 -26.63 10.31
CA LEU A 449 28.28 -25.87 9.07
C LEU A 449 27.51 -26.72 8.05
N PHE A 450 27.75 -28.05 8.02
CA PHE A 450 26.99 -28.97 7.18
C PHE A 450 25.50 -28.97 7.54
N GLY A 451 25.19 -28.94 8.84
CA GLY A 451 23.82 -28.82 9.34
C GLY A 451 23.14 -27.53 8.91
N VAL A 452 23.85 -26.40 9.03
CA VAL A 452 23.35 -25.08 8.60
C VAL A 452 23.03 -25.07 7.10
N MET A 453 23.95 -25.55 6.28
CA MET A 453 23.76 -25.62 4.82
C MET A 453 22.63 -26.56 4.42
N SER A 454 22.53 -27.73 5.06
CA SER A 454 21.45 -28.69 4.79
C SER A 454 20.08 -28.12 5.19
N SER A 455 20.00 -27.41 6.32
CA SER A 455 18.78 -26.74 6.78
C SER A 455 18.35 -25.63 5.81
N LEU A 456 19.30 -24.85 5.28
CA LEU A 456 19.03 -23.84 4.26
C LEU A 456 18.46 -24.46 2.98
N ILE A 457 19.00 -25.59 2.52
CA ILE A 457 18.49 -26.29 1.34
C ILE A 457 17.05 -26.77 1.58
N VAL A 458 16.78 -27.39 2.73
CA VAL A 458 15.43 -27.84 3.11
C VAL A 458 14.46 -26.66 3.17
N LEU A 459 14.88 -25.54 3.76
CA LEU A 459 14.08 -24.32 3.84
C LEU A 459 13.75 -23.76 2.45
N LEU A 460 14.74 -23.71 1.55
CA LEU A 460 14.55 -23.26 0.17
C LEU A 460 13.60 -24.17 -0.61
N ILE A 461 13.72 -25.50 -0.46
CA ILE A 461 12.81 -26.47 -1.08
C ILE A 461 11.38 -26.25 -0.58
N HIS A 462 11.20 -26.08 0.73
CA HIS A 462 9.90 -25.78 1.33
C HIS A 462 9.30 -24.50 0.74
N MET A 463 10.06 -23.39 0.76
CA MET A 463 9.61 -22.10 0.22
C MET A 463 9.28 -22.17 -1.28
N ALA A 464 10.03 -22.95 -2.06
CA ALA A 464 9.76 -23.15 -3.49
C ALA A 464 8.48 -23.97 -3.76
N GLY A 465 8.11 -24.85 -2.83
CA GLY A 465 6.86 -25.62 -2.88
C GLY A 465 5.62 -24.85 -2.42
N LEU A 466 5.80 -23.76 -1.65
CA LEU A 466 4.70 -22.94 -1.14
C LEU A 466 3.99 -22.17 -2.25
N ARG A 467 2.67 -22.04 -2.08
CA ARG A 467 1.80 -21.21 -2.91
C ARG A 467 0.94 -20.34 -2.00
N SER A 468 0.54 -19.18 -2.52
CA SER A 468 -0.45 -18.28 -1.94
C SER A 468 -1.55 -18.09 -2.96
N PHE A 469 -2.73 -18.65 -2.68
CA PHE A 469 -3.91 -18.71 -3.55
C PHE A 469 -3.57 -19.08 -5.00
N GLY A 470 -2.75 -20.13 -5.16
CA GLY A 470 -2.30 -20.62 -6.46
C GLY A 470 -1.06 -19.92 -7.04
N VAL A 471 -0.66 -18.77 -6.51
CA VAL A 471 0.54 -18.02 -6.92
C VAL A 471 1.79 -18.58 -6.22
N PRO A 472 2.90 -18.87 -6.94
CA PRO A 472 4.14 -19.34 -6.33
C PRO A 472 4.71 -18.33 -5.32
N TYR A 473 5.05 -18.81 -4.11
CA TYR A 473 5.48 -17.94 -3.01
C TYR A 473 6.80 -17.19 -3.27
N LEU A 474 7.70 -17.79 -4.05
CA LEU A 474 8.97 -17.20 -4.47
C LEU A 474 8.88 -16.43 -5.81
N SER A 475 7.68 -16.19 -6.35
CA SER A 475 7.51 -15.30 -7.50
C SER A 475 8.01 -13.88 -7.16
N PRO A 476 8.76 -13.19 -8.04
CA PRO A 476 9.12 -13.53 -9.42
C PRO A 476 10.51 -14.16 -9.59
N ILE A 477 11.15 -14.68 -8.53
CA ILE A 477 12.45 -15.36 -8.65
C ILE A 477 12.25 -16.79 -9.13
N ALA A 478 11.23 -17.47 -8.59
CA ALA A 478 10.84 -18.81 -8.99
C ALA A 478 9.30 -18.86 -9.11
N PRO A 479 8.72 -18.82 -10.34
CA PRO A 479 9.39 -18.81 -11.64
C PRO A 479 10.09 -17.48 -11.94
N MET A 480 11.17 -17.51 -12.72
CA MET A 480 11.94 -16.32 -13.04
C MET A 480 11.17 -15.42 -14.02
N GLU A 481 10.74 -14.24 -13.56
CA GLU A 481 10.07 -13.22 -14.38
C GLU A 481 10.90 -11.93 -14.44
N PRO A 482 11.80 -11.77 -15.44
CA PRO A 482 12.75 -10.66 -15.52
C PRO A 482 12.10 -9.26 -15.56
N GLY A 483 10.83 -9.20 -16.00
CA GLY A 483 10.06 -7.95 -16.03
C GLY A 483 9.78 -7.36 -14.65
N TYR A 484 9.60 -8.22 -13.64
CA TYR A 484 9.22 -7.82 -12.28
C TYR A 484 10.39 -7.88 -11.27
N MET A 485 11.49 -8.55 -11.61
CA MET A 485 12.73 -8.52 -10.78
C MET A 485 13.26 -7.10 -10.51
N LYS A 486 12.90 -6.13 -11.38
CA LYS A 486 13.25 -4.70 -11.26
C LYS A 486 12.56 -3.96 -10.11
N ASP A 487 11.67 -4.63 -9.38
CA ASP A 487 11.05 -4.06 -8.17
C ASP A 487 11.15 -5.02 -6.97
N VAL A 488 11.95 -6.08 -7.07
CA VAL A 488 12.19 -6.99 -5.96
C VAL A 488 13.33 -6.46 -5.10
N PHE A 489 14.55 -6.46 -5.63
CA PHE A 489 15.74 -6.06 -4.87
C PHE A 489 16.04 -4.57 -4.99
N ILE A 490 16.04 -4.06 -6.21
CA ILE A 490 16.34 -2.66 -6.52
C ILE A 490 15.03 -2.02 -6.92
N ARG A 491 14.67 -0.90 -6.30
CA ARG A 491 13.52 -0.09 -6.73
C ARG A 491 13.97 0.81 -7.88
N VAL A 492 13.60 0.46 -9.11
CA VAL A 492 13.84 1.35 -10.26
C VAL A 492 12.96 2.60 -10.19
N PRO A 493 13.31 3.69 -10.88
CA PRO A 493 12.44 4.86 -10.95
C PRO A 493 11.06 4.52 -11.51
N LEU A 494 10.02 5.21 -11.04
CA LEU A 494 8.63 4.95 -11.42
C LEU A 494 8.43 4.97 -12.93
N TRP A 495 9.07 5.88 -13.68
CA TRP A 495 8.96 5.96 -15.15
C TRP A 495 9.48 4.72 -15.91
N HIS A 496 10.24 3.83 -15.25
CA HIS A 496 10.67 2.54 -15.81
C HIS A 496 9.76 1.35 -15.42
N MET A 497 8.80 1.54 -14.51
CA MET A 497 7.86 0.51 -14.06
C MET A 497 6.61 0.46 -14.94
N THR A 498 6.75 0.02 -16.20
CA THR A 498 5.65 0.06 -17.19
C THR A 498 4.61 -1.03 -17.02
N MET A 499 4.97 -2.17 -16.42
CA MET A 499 4.13 -3.38 -16.33
C MET A 499 3.81 -3.74 -14.88
N ARG A 500 2.67 -4.38 -14.66
CA ARG A 500 2.28 -5.05 -13.41
C ARG A 500 2.84 -6.48 -13.36
N PRO A 501 3.03 -7.07 -12.16
CA PRO A 501 3.42 -8.47 -12.01
C PRO A 501 2.39 -9.41 -12.68
N LYS A 502 2.87 -10.26 -13.60
CA LYS A 502 2.01 -11.17 -14.38
C LYS A 502 1.36 -12.24 -13.52
N THR A 503 2.03 -12.70 -12.47
CA THR A 503 1.49 -13.76 -11.59
C THR A 503 0.30 -13.30 -10.76
N LEU A 504 0.19 -12.00 -10.48
CA LEU A 504 -0.89 -11.41 -9.69
C LEU A 504 -1.99 -10.80 -10.57
N THR A 505 -1.68 -10.46 -11.82
CA THR A 505 -2.59 -9.71 -12.70
C THR A 505 -3.37 -10.62 -13.64
N GLY A 506 -4.64 -10.30 -13.86
CA GLY A 506 -5.50 -10.85 -14.91
C GLY A 506 -5.18 -10.26 -16.29
N LYS A 507 -6.15 -9.57 -16.89
CA LYS A 507 -6.07 -9.11 -18.30
C LYS A 507 -5.21 -7.85 -18.45
N GLU A 508 -5.28 -6.91 -17.49
CA GLU A 508 -4.67 -5.58 -17.60
C GLU A 508 -3.26 -5.46 -17.01
N THR A 509 -2.27 -5.92 -17.77
CA THR A 509 -0.87 -6.01 -17.31
C THR A 509 -0.08 -4.70 -17.35
N ARG A 510 -0.61 -3.59 -17.88
CA ARG A 510 0.16 -2.35 -18.08
C ARG A 510 -0.17 -1.27 -17.04
N ARG A 511 0.86 -0.82 -16.32
CA ARG A 511 0.75 0.19 -15.25
C ARG A 511 0.73 1.62 -15.78
N GLN A 512 1.52 1.93 -16.81
CA GLN A 512 1.72 3.32 -17.29
C GLN A 512 2.13 3.43 -18.77
N GLY A 513 2.01 4.64 -19.31
CA GLY A 513 2.49 5.04 -20.64
C GLY A 513 4.00 4.82 -20.84
N ARG A 514 4.45 4.68 -22.09
CA ARG A 514 5.90 4.63 -22.40
C ARG A 514 6.49 6.05 -22.36
N HIS A 515 7.79 6.17 -22.10
CA HIS A 515 8.55 7.44 -22.16
C HIS A 515 8.15 8.53 -21.14
N GLN A 516 7.78 8.13 -19.92
CA GLN A 516 7.44 9.06 -18.82
C GLN A 516 8.66 9.73 -18.15
N GLN A 517 9.87 9.55 -18.69
CA GLN A 517 11.07 10.13 -18.10
C GLN A 517 11.08 11.65 -18.35
N PRO A 518 11.20 12.49 -17.30
CA PRO A 518 11.33 13.92 -17.49
C PRO A 518 12.65 14.21 -18.21
N LYS A 519 12.57 14.86 -19.37
CA LYS A 519 13.74 15.36 -20.09
C LYS A 519 13.96 16.82 -19.67
N PRO A 520 15.22 17.26 -19.47
CA PRO A 520 15.49 18.68 -19.31
C PRO A 520 14.92 19.42 -20.53
N ALA A 521 14.35 20.60 -20.30
CA ALA A 521 13.87 21.46 -21.39
C ALA A 521 15.00 21.57 -22.41
N ALA A 522 14.73 21.19 -23.66
CA ALA A 522 15.70 21.37 -24.72
C ALA A 522 16.05 22.85 -24.74
N ALA A 523 17.31 23.19 -24.50
CA ALA A 523 17.78 24.54 -24.74
C ALA A 523 17.43 24.86 -26.19
N ASP A 524 16.65 25.92 -26.40
CA ASP A 524 16.26 26.39 -27.71
C ASP A 524 17.48 26.41 -28.62
N SER A 525 17.55 25.45 -29.54
CA SER A 525 18.42 25.54 -30.70
C SER A 525 17.78 26.54 -31.67
N GLN A 526 17.73 27.80 -31.26
CA GLN A 526 17.71 28.94 -32.17
C GLN A 526 19.15 29.12 -32.67
N GLY A 527 19.34 28.91 -33.97
CA GLY A 527 20.59 29.28 -34.65
C GLY A 527 21.37 28.13 -35.28
N ALA A 528 20.75 27.33 -36.15
CA ALA A 528 21.46 26.65 -37.23
C ALA A 528 20.50 26.39 -38.39
N SER A 529 20.05 27.46 -39.04
CA SER A 529 19.51 27.39 -40.39
C SER A 529 20.60 26.86 -41.32
N GLN A 530 20.41 25.62 -41.81
CA GLN A 530 21.12 25.15 -43.01
C GLN A 530 20.69 26.05 -44.18
N PRO A 531 21.62 26.62 -44.99
CA PRO A 531 21.25 27.24 -46.24
C PRO A 531 20.96 26.15 -47.27
N ASN A 532 19.75 26.19 -47.79
CA ASN A 532 19.28 25.39 -48.91
C ASN A 532 20.05 25.78 -50.18
N SER A 533 20.34 24.79 -51.01
CA SER A 533 21.06 24.91 -52.29
C SER A 533 20.30 25.72 -53.34
N GLY A 534 21.00 26.66 -54.00
CA GLY A 534 20.87 26.96 -55.43
C GLY A 534 19.80 27.97 -55.86
N THR A 535 20.19 29.20 -56.22
CA THR A 535 20.20 29.76 -57.60
C THR A 535 20.41 31.28 -57.57
N SER A 536 21.39 31.73 -58.38
CA SER A 536 21.38 32.93 -59.22
C SER A 536 20.64 34.20 -58.72
N ASN A 537 21.35 35.27 -58.36
CA ASN A 537 21.64 36.40 -59.25
C ASN A 537 22.40 37.53 -58.53
N LYS A 538 22.99 38.39 -59.35
CA LYS A 538 24.04 39.39 -59.10
C LYS A 538 23.66 40.61 -58.24
N THR A 539 24.73 41.31 -57.86
CA THR A 539 24.96 42.79 -57.80
C THR A 539 24.88 43.58 -56.47
N ASN A 540 26.01 44.28 -56.22
CA ASN A 540 26.31 45.49 -55.42
C ASN A 540 26.28 45.35 -53.87
N ALA A 541 27.37 45.48 -53.10
CA ALA A 541 28.44 46.50 -52.97
C ALA A 541 28.02 47.76 -52.16
N GLU A 542 28.90 48.15 -51.22
CA GLU A 542 28.93 49.30 -50.28
C GLU A 542 28.56 48.94 -48.82
N ALA A 543 29.47 48.86 -47.83
CA ALA A 543 30.49 49.80 -47.30
C ALA A 543 29.91 50.96 -46.46
N GLY A 544 30.27 51.03 -45.18
CA GLY A 544 30.36 52.32 -44.46
C GLY A 544 29.91 52.37 -43.00
N LYS A 545 30.92 52.39 -42.10
CA LYS A 545 31.14 53.33 -40.96
C LYS A 545 30.02 53.61 -39.94
N GLY A 546 30.42 53.65 -38.66
CA GLY A 546 29.76 54.55 -37.68
C GLY A 546 30.00 54.23 -36.21
N THR A 547 30.88 55.01 -35.59
CA THR A 547 31.43 55.03 -34.21
C THR A 547 30.37 55.31 -33.09
N PRO A 548 30.72 55.12 -31.79
CA PRO A 548 29.82 55.04 -30.63
C PRO A 548 29.92 56.24 -29.65
N ALA A 549 29.06 56.26 -28.62
CA ALA A 549 29.19 56.89 -27.27
C ALA A 549 27.78 56.90 -26.63
N HIS A 550 27.48 56.96 -25.33
CA HIS A 550 28.22 57.26 -24.10
C HIS A 550 27.29 56.93 -22.91
N GLY A 551 27.86 56.71 -21.72
CA GLY A 551 27.35 57.37 -20.51
C GLY A 551 26.64 56.55 -19.43
N GLY A 552 27.34 56.34 -18.31
CA GLY A 552 26.83 56.83 -17.02
C GLY A 552 26.24 55.81 -16.03
N ASN A 553 27.08 55.34 -15.12
CA ASN A 553 26.71 54.98 -13.73
C ASN A 553 27.20 56.14 -12.84
N PRO A 554 26.68 56.43 -11.62
CA PRO A 554 27.04 55.58 -10.47
C PRO A 554 26.09 55.57 -9.23
N SER A 555 26.27 54.53 -8.38
CA SER A 555 26.27 54.46 -6.89
C SER A 555 25.45 55.44 -6.02
N THR A 556 24.73 55.00 -4.99
CA THR A 556 25.11 54.81 -3.54
C THR A 556 23.76 54.74 -2.77
N GLY A 557 23.53 54.22 -1.56
CA GLY A 557 24.32 53.66 -0.46
C GLY A 557 23.52 53.82 0.86
N GLY A 558 23.60 52.85 1.78
CA GLY A 558 23.27 52.95 3.24
C GLY A 558 21.79 53.04 3.66
N GLY A 559 21.31 52.53 4.80
CA GLY A 559 21.90 51.94 6.01
C GLY A 559 20.94 52.12 7.22
N ASN A 560 21.07 51.28 8.26
CA ASN A 560 20.41 51.27 9.59
C ASN A 560 18.92 50.83 9.66
N GLY A 561 18.45 50.09 10.67
CA GLY A 561 19.01 49.74 11.98
C GLY A 561 17.90 49.89 13.04
N GLY A 562 17.66 48.88 13.88
CA GLY A 562 16.66 48.96 14.95
C GLY A 562 16.57 47.68 15.78
N ALA A 563 17.32 47.64 16.89
CA ALA A 563 17.21 46.68 17.98
C ALA A 563 16.63 47.37 19.22
N SER A 564 15.84 46.65 20.03
CA SER A 564 15.53 46.97 21.44
C SER A 564 14.81 45.78 22.12
N PRO A 565 14.80 45.71 23.47
CA PRO A 565 15.21 44.49 24.19
C PRO A 565 14.23 43.95 25.26
N GLU A 566 14.69 42.91 25.97
CA GLU A 566 14.43 42.49 27.36
C GLU A 566 13.07 41.90 27.82
N GLY A 567 13.18 40.86 28.67
CA GLY A 567 12.14 40.42 29.61
C GLY A 567 12.16 38.91 29.90
N GLY A 568 12.82 38.49 30.99
CA GLY A 568 12.87 37.08 31.41
C GLY A 568 11.79 36.66 32.42
N GLY A 569 11.92 35.43 32.95
CA GLY A 569 11.22 34.97 34.16
C GLY A 569 10.74 33.53 34.06
N GLY A 570 11.14 32.69 35.02
CA GLY A 570 10.97 31.23 34.98
C GLY A 570 9.64 30.69 35.51
N LEU A 571 9.35 29.44 35.17
CA LEU A 571 9.32 28.27 36.06
C LEU A 571 9.42 26.99 35.22
#